data_AF-A0A924SRQ2-F1
#
_entry.id   AF-A0A924SRQ2-F1
#
_cell.length_a   1.000
_cell.length_b   1.000
_cell.length_c   1.000
_cell.angle_alpha   90.00
_cell.angle_beta   90.00
_cell.angle_gamma   90.00
#
_symmetry.space_group_name_H-M   'P 1'
#
loop_
_entity.id
_entity.type
_entity.pdbx_description
1 polymer ?
#
loop_
_entity_poly.entity_id
_entity_poly.type
_entity_poly.pdbx_seq_one_letter_code
_entity_poly.pdbx_strand_id
1 'polypeptide(L)'
;MLGAINRVLAATATARAPDPFAALDAELAAIAGNPACQLASLSVLAIKRGKLAYQQQFGQRFLGAGPLPARPANERTLYRIASISKMMTTLAAMRLVEEGKLELDTDVSSYLGFTLRNPYHPSRAVSLRSLLTHTSSLRDDAGYSWPCSISLKSVLVPGEQNYGTGNMWSRNAPPGEFFAYANLGWGVIGTIMERVTGERFDLLMKRLLLDPMGMHGGFNPSQFSSEDLSNLATLYRKRTTDTEVWNAAGPWIAQVDDYSSKAPVPPPGIEACIPGTNATPFSPTGGLRVSAADMGKIMLML
;
A
#
# COMPACT_ATOMS: atom_id res chain seq x y z
N MET A 1 -19.05 12.07 -77.76
CA MET A 1 -20.26 11.68 -76.99
C MET A 1 -19.89 10.47 -76.15
N LEU A 2 -20.40 10.39 -74.91
CA LEU A 2 -20.01 9.53 -73.78
C LEU A 2 -18.83 10.14 -72.99
N GLY A 3 -18.97 10.66 -71.77
CA GLY A 3 -20.02 10.49 -70.77
C GLY A 3 -19.33 10.10 -69.46
N ALA A 4 -19.19 11.07 -68.55
CA ALA A 4 -18.54 10.93 -67.24
C ALA A 4 -19.22 9.87 -66.35
N ILE A 5 -18.47 9.25 -65.42
CA ILE A 5 -18.93 8.92 -64.07
C ILE A 5 -17.70 8.96 -63.14
N ASN A 6 -17.57 10.04 -62.37
CA ASN A 6 -16.78 10.08 -61.14
C ASN A 6 -17.66 9.49 -60.04
N ARG A 7 -17.29 8.33 -59.48
CA ARG A 7 -17.92 7.81 -58.26
C ARG A 7 -17.22 8.43 -57.04
N VAL A 8 -17.83 9.47 -56.49
CA VAL A 8 -17.54 9.94 -55.14
C VAL A 8 -18.18 8.94 -54.17
N LEU A 9 -17.36 8.09 -53.55
CA LEU A 9 -17.77 7.32 -52.37
C LEU A 9 -17.83 8.28 -51.18
N ALA A 10 -19.03 8.76 -50.87
CA ALA A 10 -19.30 9.44 -49.61
C ALA A 10 -19.23 8.40 -48.48
N ALA A 11 -18.16 8.45 -47.69
CA ALA A 11 -18.10 7.72 -46.43
C ALA A 11 -19.11 8.34 -45.47
N THR A 12 -20.25 7.67 -45.28
CA THR A 12 -21.20 8.01 -44.22
C THR A 12 -20.51 7.78 -42.88
N ALA A 13 -20.12 8.87 -42.21
CA ALA A 13 -19.66 8.84 -40.83
C ALA A 13 -20.80 8.33 -39.95
N THR A 14 -20.71 7.07 -39.52
CA THR A 14 -21.60 6.53 -38.50
C THR A 14 -21.35 7.31 -37.20
N ALA A 15 -22.35 8.05 -36.74
CA ALA A 15 -22.30 8.74 -35.45
C ALA A 15 -21.93 7.72 -34.36
N ARG A 16 -20.80 7.94 -33.69
CA ARG A 16 -20.35 7.13 -32.56
C ARG A 16 -21.45 7.17 -31.49
N ALA A 17 -21.90 6.01 -31.02
CA ALA A 17 -22.86 5.94 -29.93
C ALA A 17 -22.36 6.79 -28.74
N PRO A 18 -23.27 7.47 -28.01
CA PRO A 18 -22.86 8.27 -26.86
C PRO A 18 -22.10 7.40 -25.87
N ASP A 19 -20.98 7.92 -25.36
CA ASP A 19 -20.21 7.23 -24.32
C ASP A 19 -21.10 7.10 -23.06
N PRO A 20 -21.44 5.88 -22.62
CA PRO A 20 -22.32 5.67 -21.48
C PRO A 20 -21.74 6.21 -20.16
N PHE A 21 -20.45 6.51 -20.11
CA PHE A 21 -19.78 7.04 -18.91
C PHE A 21 -19.46 8.54 -18.99
N ALA A 22 -19.83 9.25 -20.05
CA ALA A 22 -19.51 10.67 -20.20
C ALA A 22 -19.94 11.54 -19.01
N ALA A 23 -21.11 11.25 -18.42
CA ALA A 23 -21.60 11.95 -17.23
C ALA A 23 -20.74 11.65 -15.98
N LEU A 24 -20.36 10.38 -15.79
CA LEU A 24 -19.50 9.97 -14.68
C LEU A 24 -18.09 10.54 -14.82
N ASP A 25 -17.55 10.58 -16.04
CA ASP A 25 -16.26 11.18 -16.35
C ASP A 25 -16.25 12.67 -16.00
N ALA A 26 -17.31 13.40 -16.37
CA ALA A 26 -17.46 14.81 -16.03
C ALA A 26 -17.54 15.03 -14.51
N GLU A 27 -18.26 14.18 -13.78
CA GLU A 27 -18.38 14.26 -12.33
C GLU A 27 -17.04 13.99 -11.62
N LEU A 28 -16.34 12.93 -12.00
CA LEU A 28 -15.04 12.58 -11.43
C LEU A 28 -13.95 13.61 -11.79
N ALA A 29 -13.99 14.16 -13.01
CA ALA A 29 -13.13 15.27 -13.40
C ALA A 29 -13.42 16.54 -12.55
N ALA A 30 -14.69 16.83 -12.28
CA ALA A 30 -15.08 17.94 -11.41
C ALA A 30 -14.62 17.74 -9.96
N ILE A 31 -14.67 16.51 -9.44
CA ILE A 31 -14.12 16.17 -8.12
C ILE A 31 -12.61 16.39 -8.09
N ALA A 32 -11.87 15.83 -9.05
CA ALA A 32 -10.42 15.96 -9.11
C ALA A 32 -9.98 17.42 -9.30
N GLY A 33 -10.73 18.19 -10.09
CA GLY A 33 -10.46 19.59 -10.41
C GLY A 33 -11.07 20.60 -9.45
N ASN A 34 -11.77 20.18 -8.39
CA ASN A 34 -12.49 21.10 -7.51
C ASN A 34 -11.54 22.16 -6.91
N PRO A 35 -11.72 23.46 -7.15
CA PRO A 35 -10.80 24.49 -6.66
C PRO A 35 -10.64 24.51 -5.14
N ALA A 36 -11.69 24.16 -4.39
CA ALA A 36 -11.65 24.13 -2.93
C ALA A 36 -10.86 22.93 -2.38
N CYS A 37 -10.87 21.79 -3.09
CA CYS A 37 -10.26 20.53 -2.64
C CYS A 37 -9.58 19.80 -3.81
N GLN A 38 -8.76 20.53 -4.56
CA GLN A 38 -8.15 19.99 -5.78
C GLN A 38 -7.31 18.76 -5.45
N LEU A 39 -7.43 17.71 -6.25
CA LEU A 39 -6.59 16.53 -6.16
C LEU A 39 -5.44 16.66 -7.17
N ALA A 40 -4.24 16.24 -6.78
CA ALA A 40 -3.13 16.14 -7.73
C ALA A 40 -3.50 15.11 -8.81
N SER A 41 -4.06 13.98 -8.38
CA SER A 41 -4.52 12.91 -9.25
C SER A 41 -5.62 12.07 -8.59
N LEU A 42 -6.46 11.46 -9.43
CA LEU A 42 -7.46 10.47 -9.05
C LEU A 42 -7.41 9.30 -10.05
N SER A 43 -7.41 8.06 -9.54
CA SER A 43 -7.55 6.85 -10.34
C SER A 43 -8.75 6.05 -9.86
N VAL A 44 -9.64 5.68 -10.77
CA VAL A 44 -10.88 4.96 -10.47
C VAL A 44 -10.97 3.69 -11.30
N LEU A 45 -11.42 2.60 -10.66
CA LEU A 45 -11.75 1.35 -11.31
C LEU A 45 -13.03 0.80 -10.67
N ALA A 46 -13.95 0.29 -11.49
CA ALA A 46 -15.15 -0.39 -11.02
C ALA A 46 -15.32 -1.74 -11.72
N ILE A 47 -15.66 -2.76 -10.93
CA ILE A 47 -15.98 -4.10 -11.41
C ILE A 47 -17.46 -4.37 -11.17
N LYS A 48 -18.14 -4.93 -12.16
CA LYS A 48 -19.55 -5.33 -12.08
C LYS A 48 -19.71 -6.72 -12.67
N ARG A 49 -20.23 -7.65 -11.87
CA ARG A 49 -20.48 -9.06 -12.27
C ARG A 49 -19.22 -9.73 -12.84
N GLY A 50 -18.10 -9.61 -12.11
CA GLY A 50 -16.82 -10.23 -12.48
C GLY A 50 -16.15 -9.65 -13.72
N LYS A 51 -16.55 -8.45 -14.17
CA LYS A 51 -15.96 -7.78 -15.33
C LYS A 51 -15.63 -6.33 -15.02
N LEU A 52 -14.55 -5.83 -15.62
CA LEU A 52 -14.23 -4.40 -15.62
C LEU A 52 -15.39 -3.64 -16.25
N ALA A 53 -16.01 -2.77 -15.47
CA ALA A 53 -17.14 -1.94 -15.90
C ALA A 53 -16.71 -0.52 -16.22
N TYR A 54 -15.70 0.00 -15.50
CA TYR A 54 -15.22 1.37 -15.66
C TYR A 54 -13.77 1.48 -15.19
N GLN A 55 -12.96 2.28 -15.89
CA GLN A 55 -11.62 2.62 -15.48
C GLN A 55 -11.21 3.95 -16.11
N GLN A 56 -10.86 4.93 -15.29
CA GLN A 56 -10.36 6.23 -15.74
C GLN A 56 -9.40 6.84 -14.73
N GLN A 57 -8.59 7.78 -15.23
CA GLN A 57 -7.63 8.54 -14.44
C GLN A 57 -7.73 10.03 -14.75
N PHE A 58 -7.53 10.85 -13.73
CA PHE A 58 -7.64 12.29 -13.78
C PHE A 58 -6.43 12.93 -13.09
N GLY A 59 -6.07 14.13 -13.55
CA GLY A 59 -4.98 14.91 -13.00
C GLY A 59 -3.59 14.40 -13.41
N GLN A 60 -2.60 14.68 -12.56
CA GLN A 60 -1.17 14.47 -12.79
C GLN A 60 -0.59 13.62 -11.67
N ARG A 61 0.00 12.47 -12.00
CA ARG A 61 0.73 11.62 -11.02
C ARG A 61 1.97 12.31 -10.47
N PHE A 62 2.52 13.25 -11.24
CA PHE A 62 3.63 14.10 -10.86
C PHE A 62 3.39 15.49 -11.42
N LEU A 63 3.43 16.52 -10.57
CA LEU A 63 3.07 17.89 -10.94
C LEU A 63 4.16 18.65 -11.69
N GLY A 64 5.34 18.03 -11.87
CA GLY A 64 6.52 18.71 -12.40
C GLY A 64 7.32 19.38 -11.29
N ALA A 65 8.65 19.42 -11.46
CA ALA A 65 9.55 20.14 -10.57
C ALA A 65 10.91 20.33 -11.26
N GLY A 66 11.43 21.56 -11.24
CA GLY A 66 12.67 21.92 -11.92
C GLY A 66 12.61 21.57 -13.42
N PRO A 67 13.56 20.78 -13.95
CA PRO A 67 13.59 20.39 -15.36
C PRO A 67 12.62 19.26 -15.72
N LEU A 68 11.99 18.59 -14.73
CA LEU A 68 11.12 17.45 -14.99
C LEU A 68 9.68 17.94 -15.27
N PRO A 69 9.09 17.59 -16.43
CA PRO A 69 7.73 18.02 -16.77
C PRO A 69 6.70 17.30 -15.90
N ALA A 70 5.52 17.91 -15.78
CA ALA A 70 4.35 17.24 -15.22
C ALA A 70 4.02 15.97 -16.03
N ARG A 71 3.49 14.95 -15.35
CA ARG A 71 3.13 13.67 -15.95
C ARG A 71 1.68 13.35 -15.63
N PRO A 72 0.82 13.10 -16.64
CA PRO A 72 -0.60 12.83 -16.42
C PRO A 72 -0.78 11.52 -15.66
N ALA A 73 -1.86 11.37 -14.90
CA ALA A 73 -2.20 10.06 -14.37
C ALA A 73 -2.59 9.11 -15.52
N ASN A 74 -2.34 7.82 -15.34
CA ASN A 74 -2.65 6.75 -16.30
C ASN A 74 -2.97 5.45 -15.56
N GLU A 75 -3.43 4.43 -16.28
CA GLU A 75 -3.78 3.12 -15.73
C GLU A 75 -2.66 2.43 -14.93
N ARG A 76 -1.40 2.73 -15.24
CA ARG A 76 -0.21 2.17 -14.58
C ARG A 76 0.25 2.98 -13.38
N THR A 77 -0.41 4.09 -13.06
CA THR A 77 0.05 4.99 -12.01
C THR A 77 0.07 4.29 -10.65
N LEU A 78 1.27 4.21 -10.05
CA LEU A 78 1.51 3.51 -8.80
C LEU A 78 1.35 4.49 -7.64
N TYR A 79 0.31 4.33 -6.84
CA TYR A 79 0.07 5.15 -5.65
C TYR A 79 0.50 4.40 -4.41
N ARG A 80 1.10 5.07 -3.43
CA ARG A 80 1.23 4.51 -2.09
C ARG A 80 -0.16 4.42 -1.44
N ILE A 81 -0.70 3.21 -1.33
CA ILE A 81 -2.11 2.96 -0.98
C ILE A 81 -2.42 2.94 0.53
N ALA A 82 -1.43 3.26 1.37
CA ALA A 82 -1.57 3.22 2.83
C ALA A 82 -2.23 1.91 3.30
N SER A 83 -3.16 1.97 4.27
CA SER A 83 -3.75 0.81 4.95
C SER A 83 -4.43 -0.23 4.05
N ILE A 84 -4.70 0.06 2.78
CA ILE A 84 -5.15 -0.96 1.81
C ILE A 84 -4.07 -2.05 1.65
N SER A 85 -2.79 -1.73 1.90
CA SER A 85 -1.66 -2.68 1.90
C SER A 85 -1.89 -3.88 2.80
N LYS A 86 -2.66 -3.73 3.90
CA LYS A 86 -3.00 -4.79 4.84
C LYS A 86 -3.72 -5.97 4.19
N MET A 87 -4.61 -5.68 3.23
CA MET A 87 -5.29 -6.72 2.46
C MET A 87 -4.28 -7.55 1.68
N MET A 88 -3.31 -6.89 1.04
CA MET A 88 -2.27 -7.55 0.25
C MET A 88 -1.35 -8.40 1.13
N THR A 89 -0.90 -7.85 2.26
CA THR A 89 -0.14 -8.59 3.27
C THR A 89 -0.91 -9.80 3.80
N THR A 90 -2.23 -9.66 4.00
CA THR A 90 -3.09 -10.78 4.41
C THR A 90 -3.12 -11.89 3.36
N LEU A 91 -3.30 -11.54 2.08
CA LEU A 91 -3.31 -12.54 1.00
C LEU A 91 -1.99 -13.32 0.97
N ALA A 92 -0.85 -12.65 1.07
CA ALA A 92 0.45 -13.31 1.13
C ALA A 92 0.63 -14.16 2.40
N ALA A 93 0.15 -13.71 3.55
CA ALA A 93 0.14 -14.51 4.77
C ALA A 93 -0.76 -15.76 4.64
N MET A 94 -1.92 -15.64 3.98
CA MET A 94 -2.82 -16.78 3.74
C MET A 94 -2.21 -17.77 2.76
N ARG A 95 -1.41 -17.34 1.77
CA ARG A 95 -0.61 -18.27 0.95
C ARG A 95 0.34 -19.11 1.80
N LEU A 96 1.01 -18.51 2.77
CA LEU A 96 1.87 -19.25 3.69
C LEU A 96 1.09 -20.18 4.64
N VAL A 97 -0.17 -19.86 4.95
CA VAL A 97 -1.08 -20.77 5.65
C VAL A 97 -1.47 -21.96 4.77
N GLU A 98 -1.82 -21.73 3.51
CA GLU A 98 -2.11 -22.78 2.52
C GLU A 98 -0.90 -23.71 2.30
N GLU A 99 0.32 -23.17 2.34
CA GLU A 99 1.57 -23.94 2.27
C GLU A 99 1.91 -24.69 3.57
N GLY A 100 1.12 -24.55 4.63
CA GLY A 100 1.38 -25.18 5.94
C GLY A 100 2.56 -24.58 6.71
N LYS A 101 3.07 -23.40 6.31
CA LYS A 101 4.17 -22.70 7.00
C LYS A 101 3.67 -21.83 8.16
N LEU A 102 2.42 -21.40 8.11
CA LEU A 102 1.76 -20.62 9.15
C LEU A 102 0.43 -21.27 9.53
N GLU A 103 0.04 -21.08 10.79
CA GLU A 103 -1.27 -21.46 11.29
C GLU A 103 -1.93 -20.26 11.97
N LEU A 104 -3.24 -20.13 11.80
CA LEU A 104 -3.98 -18.97 12.28
C LEU A 104 -4.05 -18.89 13.80
N ASP A 105 -4.23 -20.02 14.48
CA ASP A 105 -4.55 -20.06 15.90
C ASP A 105 -3.36 -20.42 16.80
N THR A 106 -2.21 -20.74 16.20
CA THR A 106 -0.97 -21.07 16.91
C THR A 106 -0.34 -19.83 17.52
N ASP A 107 0.28 -20.01 18.69
CA ASP A 107 1.07 -18.97 19.36
C ASP A 107 2.23 -18.53 18.48
N VAL A 108 2.22 -17.25 18.10
CA VAL A 108 3.22 -16.69 17.17
C VAL A 108 4.64 -16.63 17.75
N SER A 109 4.79 -16.82 19.06
CA SER A 109 6.11 -16.94 19.70
C SER A 109 6.94 -18.06 19.08
N SER A 110 6.29 -19.13 18.62
CA SER A 110 6.93 -20.27 17.95
C SER A 110 7.63 -19.87 16.64
N TYR A 111 7.07 -18.91 15.89
CA TYR A 111 7.67 -18.39 14.66
C TYR A 111 8.74 -17.33 14.92
N LEU A 112 8.52 -16.49 15.93
CA LEU A 112 9.36 -15.33 16.26
C LEU A 112 10.68 -15.70 16.96
N GLY A 113 10.77 -16.89 17.55
CA GLY A 113 11.91 -17.35 18.36
C GLY A 113 12.18 -16.50 19.60
N PHE A 114 11.17 -15.76 20.06
CA PHE A 114 11.10 -15.14 21.37
C PHE A 114 9.64 -15.15 21.84
N THR A 115 9.43 -15.09 23.15
CA THR A 115 8.09 -15.08 23.74
C THR A 115 7.41 -13.74 23.48
N LEU A 116 6.38 -13.73 22.63
CA LEU A 116 5.53 -12.56 22.43
C LEU A 116 4.28 -12.68 23.32
N ARG A 117 4.27 -11.90 24.40
CA ARG A 117 3.18 -11.87 25.37
C ARG A 117 2.88 -10.45 25.82
N ASN A 118 1.59 -10.17 25.97
CA ASN A 118 1.18 -9.03 26.76
C ASN A 118 1.55 -9.30 28.24
N PRO A 119 2.41 -8.49 28.88
CA PRO A 119 2.82 -8.70 30.26
C PRO A 119 1.69 -8.54 31.28
N TYR A 120 0.60 -7.85 30.93
CA TYR A 120 -0.59 -7.73 31.76
C TYR A 120 -1.52 -8.96 31.66
N HIS A 121 -1.33 -9.77 30.61
CA HIS A 121 -2.15 -10.97 30.31
C HIS A 121 -1.28 -12.16 29.88
N PRO A 122 -0.31 -12.60 30.71
CA PRO A 122 0.76 -13.50 30.28
C PRO A 122 0.29 -14.93 29.93
N SER A 123 -0.87 -15.36 30.42
CA SER A 123 -1.47 -16.67 30.12
C SER A 123 -2.16 -16.74 28.76
N ARG A 124 -2.36 -15.61 28.09
CA ARG A 124 -3.07 -15.52 26.81
C ARG A 124 -2.09 -15.33 25.67
N ALA A 125 -2.04 -16.31 24.77
CA ALA A 125 -1.18 -16.26 23.61
C ALA A 125 -1.66 -15.25 22.56
N VAL A 126 -0.72 -14.62 21.87
CA VAL A 126 -1.00 -13.87 20.65
C VAL A 126 -0.97 -14.87 19.49
N SER A 127 -2.06 -14.97 18.74
CA SER A 127 -2.15 -15.80 17.54
C SER A 127 -2.05 -14.96 16.26
N LEU A 128 -1.72 -15.60 15.13
CA LEU A 128 -1.72 -14.91 13.82
C LEU A 128 -3.11 -14.35 13.50
N ARG A 129 -4.18 -15.10 13.81
CA ARG A 129 -5.57 -14.64 13.70
C ARG A 129 -5.77 -13.35 14.47
N SER A 130 -5.35 -13.29 15.74
CA SER A 130 -5.53 -12.10 16.57
C SER A 130 -4.79 -10.87 16.01
N LEU A 131 -3.64 -11.06 15.36
CA LEU A 131 -2.92 -9.98 14.68
C LEU A 131 -3.70 -9.50 13.44
N LEU A 132 -4.14 -10.43 12.59
CA LEU A 132 -4.89 -10.13 11.36
C LEU A 132 -6.24 -9.46 11.64
N THR A 133 -6.89 -9.82 12.75
CA THR A 133 -8.20 -9.27 13.15
C THR A 133 -8.10 -8.07 14.08
N HIS A 134 -6.89 -7.52 14.32
CA HIS A 134 -6.68 -6.39 15.23
C HIS A 134 -7.18 -6.64 16.67
N THR A 135 -7.11 -7.88 17.15
CA THR A 135 -7.50 -8.28 18.51
C THR A 135 -6.33 -8.77 19.36
N SER A 136 -5.09 -8.58 18.91
CA SER A 136 -3.87 -9.09 19.55
C SER A 136 -3.48 -8.41 20.86
N SER A 137 -4.25 -7.43 21.32
CA SER A 137 -3.90 -6.52 22.42
C SER A 137 -2.76 -5.52 22.13
N LEU A 138 -2.17 -5.54 20.93
CA LEU A 138 -1.17 -4.54 20.53
C LEU A 138 -1.80 -3.16 20.30
N ARG A 139 -1.00 -2.12 20.53
CA ARG A 139 -1.34 -0.71 20.38
C ARG A 139 -0.19 0.04 19.70
N ASP A 140 -0.50 1.18 19.10
CA ASP A 140 0.48 2.01 18.38
C ASP A 140 1.09 3.11 19.26
N ASP A 141 0.72 3.19 20.55
CA ASP A 141 1.12 4.23 21.49
C ASP A 141 2.64 4.31 21.72
N ALA A 142 3.38 3.24 21.44
CA ALA A 142 4.85 3.20 21.49
C ALA A 142 5.51 3.41 20.11
N GLY A 143 4.72 3.72 19.07
CA GLY A 143 5.13 3.67 17.68
C GLY A 143 4.91 2.28 17.06
N TYR A 144 5.11 2.21 15.74
CA TYR A 144 4.88 0.98 14.96
C TYR A 144 5.92 0.77 13.85
N SER A 145 6.98 1.57 13.82
CA SER A 145 8.04 1.48 12.84
C SER A 145 9.37 1.86 13.46
N TRP A 146 10.38 1.01 13.26
CA TRP A 146 11.74 1.18 13.76
C TRP A 146 12.73 0.83 12.67
N PRO A 147 13.93 1.44 12.62
CA PRO A 147 14.97 1.08 11.66
C PRO A 147 15.38 -0.40 11.78
N CYS A 148 15.98 -0.94 10.72
CA CYS A 148 16.39 -2.35 10.68
C CYS A 148 17.37 -2.77 11.78
N SER A 149 18.15 -1.83 12.35
CA SER A 149 19.03 -2.09 13.48
C SER A 149 18.31 -2.36 14.81
N ILE A 150 17.01 -2.08 14.89
CA ILE A 150 16.17 -2.33 16.07
C ILE A 150 15.28 -3.54 15.78
N SER A 151 15.50 -4.63 16.52
CA SER A 151 14.65 -5.83 16.41
C SER A 151 13.32 -5.64 17.13
N LEU A 152 12.26 -6.30 16.65
CA LEU A 152 10.97 -6.31 17.36
C LEU A 152 11.05 -7.01 18.72
N LYS A 153 11.97 -7.98 18.90
CA LYS A 153 12.26 -8.55 20.22
C LYS A 153 12.62 -7.42 21.20
N SER A 154 13.54 -6.55 20.79
CA SER A 154 14.03 -5.47 21.65
C SER A 154 12.95 -4.46 22.06
N VAL A 155 11.89 -4.36 21.26
CA VAL A 155 10.76 -3.45 21.46
C VAL A 155 9.63 -4.11 22.24
N LEU A 156 9.31 -5.37 21.96
CA LEU A 156 8.07 -6.01 22.43
C LEU A 156 8.23 -6.78 23.74
N VAL A 157 9.46 -7.11 24.14
CA VAL A 157 9.73 -7.96 25.31
C VAL A 157 10.14 -7.09 26.52
N PRO A 158 9.45 -7.23 27.68
CA PRO A 158 9.80 -6.50 28.88
C PRO A 158 11.26 -6.70 29.29
N GLY A 159 11.95 -5.61 29.61
CA GLY A 159 13.36 -5.62 30.04
C GLY A 159 14.38 -5.58 28.89
N GLU A 160 13.94 -5.67 27.63
CA GLU A 160 14.84 -5.45 26.49
C GLU A 160 15.11 -3.96 26.23
N GLN A 161 16.18 -3.68 25.50
CA GLN A 161 16.77 -2.35 25.31
C GLN A 161 15.78 -1.26 24.84
N ASN A 162 14.85 -1.59 23.95
CA ASN A 162 13.94 -0.64 23.31
C ASN A 162 12.48 -0.77 23.78
N TYR A 163 12.25 -1.48 24.89
CA TYR A 163 10.90 -1.76 25.40
C TYR A 163 10.14 -0.49 25.84
N GLY A 164 10.87 0.54 26.27
CA GLY A 164 10.28 1.77 26.78
C GLY A 164 9.37 1.50 27.99
N THR A 165 8.16 2.05 27.97
CA THR A 165 7.18 1.97 29.08
C THR A 165 6.18 0.82 28.95
N GLY A 166 6.26 0.00 27.90
CA GLY A 166 5.27 -1.06 27.65
C GLY A 166 3.95 -0.59 27.03
N ASN A 167 3.87 0.66 26.58
CA ASN A 167 2.62 1.26 26.06
C ASN A 167 2.10 0.59 24.77
N MET A 168 2.89 -0.27 24.10
CA MET A 168 2.41 -1.10 22.99
C MET A 168 1.40 -2.17 23.42
N TRP A 169 1.25 -2.43 24.72
CA TRP A 169 0.33 -3.45 25.25
C TRP A 169 -0.87 -2.84 25.94
N SER A 170 -2.06 -3.30 25.59
CA SER A 170 -3.27 -2.96 26.34
C SER A 170 -3.22 -3.52 27.76
N ARG A 171 -3.49 -2.68 28.76
CA ARG A 171 -3.60 -3.13 30.16
C ARG A 171 -4.88 -3.92 30.43
N ASN A 172 -5.96 -3.58 29.71
CA ASN A 172 -7.32 -4.04 30.06
C ASN A 172 -7.90 -5.06 29.08
N ALA A 173 -7.30 -5.25 27.90
CA ALA A 173 -7.82 -6.15 26.88
C ALA A 173 -6.82 -7.28 26.59
N PRO A 174 -7.10 -8.53 27.00
CA PRO A 174 -6.30 -9.67 26.60
C PRO A 174 -6.33 -9.93 25.08
N PRO A 175 -5.33 -10.62 24.52
CA PRO A 175 -5.39 -11.11 23.15
C PRO A 175 -6.67 -11.93 22.87
N GLY A 176 -7.31 -11.61 21.75
CA GLY A 176 -8.54 -12.23 21.25
C GLY A 176 -9.85 -11.58 21.70
N GLU A 177 -9.84 -10.64 22.65
CA GLU A 177 -11.08 -10.16 23.29
C GLU A 177 -11.60 -8.82 22.77
N PHE A 178 -10.73 -7.90 22.37
CA PHE A 178 -11.13 -6.55 21.97
C PHE A 178 -10.44 -6.07 20.70
N PHE A 179 -11.21 -5.46 19.80
CA PHE A 179 -10.69 -4.85 18.59
C PHE A 179 -9.98 -3.52 18.88
N ALA A 180 -8.71 -3.43 18.49
CA ALA A 180 -7.92 -2.22 18.52
C ALA A 180 -7.13 -2.11 17.21
N TYR A 181 -7.50 -1.14 16.37
CA TYR A 181 -6.72 -0.87 15.17
C TYR A 181 -5.29 -0.47 15.55
N ALA A 182 -4.32 -1.24 15.07
CA ALA A 182 -2.91 -1.13 15.43
C ALA A 182 -2.04 -1.54 14.24
N ASN A 183 -1.18 -0.64 13.78
CA ASN A 183 -0.20 -0.88 12.73
C ASN A 183 0.95 -1.77 13.20
N LEU A 184 1.30 -1.74 14.50
CA LEU A 184 2.36 -2.56 15.06
C LEU A 184 2.13 -4.06 14.84
N GLY A 185 0.88 -4.52 14.95
CA GLY A 185 0.52 -5.92 14.67
C GLY A 185 0.92 -6.38 13.25
N TRP A 186 0.88 -5.48 12.27
CA TRP A 186 1.31 -5.77 10.89
C TRP A 186 2.82 -5.83 10.73
N GLY A 187 3.56 -5.09 11.56
CA GLY A 187 5.01 -5.26 11.70
C GLY A 187 5.37 -6.65 12.20
N VAL A 188 4.62 -7.14 13.20
CA VAL A 188 4.78 -8.51 13.73
C VAL A 188 4.43 -9.54 12.65
N ILE A 189 3.31 -9.39 11.93
CA ILE A 189 2.94 -10.28 10.81
C ILE A 189 4.05 -10.34 9.77
N GLY A 190 4.53 -9.19 9.29
CA GLY A 190 5.62 -9.15 8.31
C GLY A 190 6.87 -9.87 8.84
N THR A 191 7.21 -9.68 10.11
CA THR A 191 8.38 -10.31 10.74
C THR A 191 8.22 -11.83 10.86
N ILE A 192 7.02 -12.32 11.17
CA ILE A 192 6.69 -13.76 11.15
C ILE A 192 6.87 -14.33 9.73
N MET A 193 6.37 -13.62 8.72
CA MET A 193 6.51 -14.05 7.32
C MET A 193 7.99 -14.14 6.91
N GLU A 194 8.81 -13.15 7.26
CA GLU A 194 10.25 -13.21 7.02
C GLU A 194 10.91 -14.37 7.79
N ARG A 195 10.51 -14.64 9.04
CA ARG A 195 11.06 -15.75 9.86
C ARG A 195 10.84 -17.12 9.22
N VAL A 196 9.63 -17.40 8.73
CA VAL A 196 9.30 -18.73 8.18
C VAL A 196 9.79 -18.95 6.76
N THR A 197 10.23 -17.88 6.07
CA THR A 197 10.71 -17.94 4.69
C THR A 197 12.19 -17.66 4.53
N GLY A 198 12.81 -16.96 5.48
CA GLY A 198 14.17 -16.44 5.36
C GLY A 198 14.30 -15.27 4.37
N GLU A 199 13.19 -14.73 3.86
CA GLU A 199 13.17 -13.71 2.82
C GLU A 199 12.66 -12.38 3.36
N ARG A 200 13.24 -11.27 2.90
CA ARG A 200 12.86 -9.91 3.30
C ARG A 200 11.45 -9.56 2.80
N PHE A 201 10.68 -8.86 3.62
CA PHE A 201 9.25 -8.66 3.40
C PHE A 201 8.90 -8.03 2.03
N ASP A 202 9.63 -6.99 1.59
CA ASP A 202 9.39 -6.34 0.30
C ASP A 202 9.59 -7.28 -0.90
N LEU A 203 10.60 -8.15 -0.83
CA LEU A 203 10.92 -9.16 -1.84
C LEU A 203 9.92 -10.32 -1.78
N LEU A 204 9.59 -10.77 -0.58
CA LEU A 204 8.62 -11.83 -0.33
C LEU A 204 7.25 -11.49 -0.91
N MET A 205 6.80 -10.24 -0.72
CA MET A 205 5.53 -9.76 -1.29
C MET A 205 5.55 -9.74 -2.82
N LYS A 206 6.69 -9.40 -3.45
CA LYS A 206 6.84 -9.54 -4.91
C LYS A 206 6.70 -10.98 -5.34
N ARG A 207 7.46 -11.90 -4.73
CA ARG A 207 7.50 -13.32 -5.12
C ARG A 207 6.18 -14.05 -4.88
N LEU A 208 5.54 -13.85 -3.73
CA LEU A 208 4.33 -14.59 -3.34
C LEU A 208 3.05 -14.04 -3.97
N LEU A 209 3.01 -12.75 -4.30
CA LEU A 209 1.76 -12.09 -4.66
C LEU A 209 1.85 -11.27 -5.95
N LEU A 210 2.76 -10.30 -6.02
CA LEU A 210 2.74 -9.34 -7.13
C LEU A 210 3.18 -9.97 -8.46
N ASP A 211 4.34 -10.65 -8.49
CA ASP A 211 4.91 -11.21 -9.71
C ASP A 211 4.04 -12.34 -10.30
N PRO A 212 3.51 -13.30 -9.52
CA PRO A 212 2.59 -14.31 -10.05
C PRO A 212 1.31 -13.75 -10.67
N MET A 213 0.88 -12.55 -10.24
CA MET A 213 -0.29 -11.85 -10.78
C MET A 213 0.07 -10.84 -11.87
N GLY A 214 1.34 -10.74 -12.25
CA GLY A 214 1.86 -9.74 -13.19
C GLY A 214 1.52 -8.31 -12.76
N MET A 215 1.52 -8.03 -11.46
CA MET A 215 1.23 -6.70 -10.89
C MET A 215 2.52 -5.88 -10.79
N HIS A 216 2.40 -4.58 -11.04
CA HIS A 216 3.53 -3.65 -10.94
C HIS A 216 3.67 -3.03 -9.55
N GLY A 217 4.85 -2.47 -9.27
CA GLY A 217 5.15 -1.78 -8.01
C GLY A 217 5.65 -2.71 -6.89
N GLY A 218 5.34 -2.34 -5.64
CA GLY A 218 5.91 -3.01 -4.46
C GLY A 218 6.07 -2.09 -3.25
N PHE A 219 6.72 -2.62 -2.21
CA PHE A 219 6.89 -1.93 -0.92
C PHE A 219 8.14 -1.04 -0.85
N ASN A 220 9.12 -1.26 -1.74
CA ASN A 220 10.40 -0.56 -1.75
C ASN A 220 10.66 0.10 -3.13
N PRO A 221 10.31 1.39 -3.30
CA PRO A 221 10.47 2.08 -4.58
C PRO A 221 11.91 2.20 -5.09
N SER A 222 12.93 2.03 -4.22
CA SER A 222 14.33 2.01 -4.67
C SER A 222 14.69 0.79 -5.53
N GLN A 223 13.83 -0.24 -5.54
CA GLN A 223 13.98 -1.45 -6.34
C GLN A 223 13.11 -1.43 -7.62
N PHE A 224 12.42 -0.32 -7.89
CA PHE A 224 11.52 -0.25 -9.04
C PHE A 224 12.31 -0.15 -10.34
N SER A 225 11.80 -0.81 -11.39
CA SER A 225 12.31 -0.65 -12.75
C SER A 225 12.15 0.80 -13.21
N SER A 226 12.87 1.20 -14.27
CA SER A 226 12.68 2.52 -14.87
C SER A 226 11.24 2.76 -15.33
N GLU A 227 10.54 1.70 -15.78
CA GLU A 227 9.12 1.77 -16.14
C GLU A 227 8.25 2.07 -14.91
N ASP A 228 8.40 1.32 -13.82
CA ASP A 228 7.62 1.50 -12.60
C ASP A 228 7.90 2.87 -11.96
N LEU A 229 9.16 3.30 -11.94
CA LEU A 229 9.53 4.66 -11.49
C LEU A 229 8.89 5.75 -12.35
N SER A 230 8.75 5.52 -13.67
CA SER A 230 8.09 6.49 -14.55
C SER A 230 6.61 6.65 -14.24
N ASN A 231 5.99 5.62 -13.66
CA ASN A 231 4.58 5.57 -13.28
C ASN A 231 4.32 5.82 -11.78
N LEU A 232 5.37 5.99 -10.97
CA LEU A 232 5.24 6.31 -9.56
C LEU A 232 4.56 7.67 -9.36
N ALA A 233 3.51 7.71 -8.54
CA ALA A 233 2.85 8.95 -8.15
C ALA A 233 3.53 9.58 -6.94
N THR A 234 3.80 10.88 -7.02
CA THR A 234 4.20 11.66 -5.84
C THR A 234 2.95 12.02 -5.04
N LEU A 235 2.97 11.79 -3.72
CA LEU A 235 1.90 12.22 -2.85
C LEU A 235 2.10 13.69 -2.49
N TYR A 236 1.06 14.51 -2.75
CA TYR A 236 1.08 15.93 -2.45
C TYR A 236 0.03 16.31 -1.41
N ARG A 237 0.27 17.42 -0.71
CA ARG A 237 -0.69 18.10 0.15
C ARG A 237 -0.66 19.60 -0.14
N LYS A 238 -1.80 20.27 -0.04
CA LYS A 238 -1.87 21.74 0.01
C LYS A 238 -2.01 22.22 1.46
N ARG A 239 -1.17 21.68 2.33
CA ARG A 239 -1.11 22.03 3.76
C ARG A 239 0.26 21.72 4.32
N THR A 240 0.64 22.48 5.32
CA THR A 240 1.88 22.28 6.07
C THR A 240 1.66 21.23 7.17
N THR A 241 2.74 20.60 7.62
CA THR A 241 2.71 19.52 8.62
C THR A 241 2.36 19.99 10.03
N ASP A 242 2.54 21.28 10.31
CA ASP A 242 2.31 21.92 11.62
C ASP A 242 0.83 22.27 11.86
N THR A 243 0.07 22.62 10.83
CA THR A 243 -1.32 23.06 10.98
C THR A 243 -2.34 21.98 10.66
N GLU A 244 -2.00 20.99 9.81
CA GLU A 244 -2.92 19.99 9.24
C GLU A 244 -4.21 20.57 8.61
N VAL A 245 -4.30 21.89 8.43
CA VAL A 245 -5.44 22.59 7.82
C VAL A 245 -5.23 22.69 6.31
N TRP A 246 -6.20 22.21 5.54
CA TRP A 246 -6.18 22.32 4.08
C TRP A 246 -6.24 23.79 3.63
N ASN A 247 -5.32 24.19 2.75
CA ASN A 247 -5.29 25.51 2.15
C ASN A 247 -5.35 25.38 0.62
N ALA A 248 -6.54 25.53 0.04
CA ALA A 248 -6.76 25.40 -1.40
C ALA A 248 -5.88 26.32 -2.27
N ALA A 249 -5.59 27.52 -1.75
CA ALA A 249 -4.74 28.54 -2.39
C ALA A 249 -3.25 28.35 -2.10
N GLY A 250 -2.90 27.43 -1.19
CA GLY A 250 -1.53 27.10 -0.84
C GLY A 250 -0.82 26.29 -1.93
N PRO A 251 0.52 26.22 -1.87
CA PRO A 251 1.31 25.46 -2.83
C PRO A 251 1.07 23.95 -2.65
N TRP A 252 1.34 23.20 -3.72
CA TRP A 252 1.50 21.75 -3.61
C TRP A 252 2.83 21.43 -2.92
N ILE A 253 2.75 20.73 -1.80
CA ILE A 253 3.90 20.27 -1.01
C ILE A 253 4.01 18.76 -1.18
N ALA A 254 5.10 18.30 -1.79
CA ALA A 254 5.37 16.88 -1.92
C ALA A 254 5.63 16.26 -0.54
N GLN A 255 5.13 15.05 -0.32
CA GLN A 255 5.16 14.37 0.98
C GLN A 255 5.96 13.08 0.90
N VAL A 256 5.66 12.25 -0.10
CA VAL A 256 6.20 10.90 -0.24
C VAL A 256 6.39 10.63 -1.72
N ASP A 257 7.44 9.87 -2.05
CA ASP A 257 7.76 9.45 -3.41
C ASP A 257 7.97 10.64 -4.37
N ASP A 258 8.51 11.75 -3.83
CA ASP A 258 9.06 12.84 -4.65
C ASP A 258 10.45 12.44 -5.14
N TYR A 259 10.52 12.06 -6.40
CA TYR A 259 11.76 11.67 -7.07
C TYR A 259 12.36 12.82 -7.89
N SER A 260 11.86 14.05 -7.76
CA SER A 260 12.28 15.18 -8.58
C SER A 260 13.72 15.63 -8.34
N SER A 261 14.15 15.55 -7.09
CA SER A 261 15.49 16.00 -6.66
C SER A 261 16.44 14.83 -6.38
N LYS A 262 15.92 13.67 -6.00
CA LYS A 262 16.70 12.47 -5.66
C LYS A 262 15.93 11.21 -6.07
N ALA A 263 16.64 10.20 -6.55
CA ALA A 263 16.04 8.88 -6.76
C ALA A 263 15.48 8.32 -5.42
N PRO A 264 14.45 7.47 -5.45
CA PRO A 264 13.97 6.81 -4.23
C PRO A 264 15.10 6.05 -3.55
N VAL A 265 15.32 6.35 -2.27
CA VAL A 265 16.34 5.67 -1.45
C VAL A 265 15.72 4.48 -0.73
N PRO A 266 16.47 3.39 -0.50
CA PRO A 266 15.99 2.29 0.31
C PRO A 266 15.70 2.75 1.75
N PRO A 267 14.88 1.99 2.51
CA PRO A 267 14.74 2.19 3.94
C PRO A 267 16.10 2.37 4.63
N PRO A 268 16.26 3.38 5.52
CA PRO A 268 17.53 3.63 6.18
C PRO A 268 18.05 2.38 6.91
N GLY A 269 19.33 2.06 6.67
CA GLY A 269 19.97 0.89 7.26
C GLY A 269 19.54 -0.44 6.62
N ILE A 270 19.12 -0.44 5.35
CA ILE A 270 18.69 -1.66 4.66
C ILE A 270 19.73 -2.79 4.71
N GLU A 271 21.02 -2.43 4.68
CA GLU A 271 22.16 -3.35 4.77
C GLU A 271 22.22 -4.11 6.11
N ALA A 272 21.63 -3.54 7.16
CA ALA A 272 21.52 -4.15 8.48
C ALA A 272 20.22 -4.94 8.67
N CYS A 273 19.33 -5.00 7.67
CA CYS A 273 18.09 -5.76 7.78
C CYS A 273 18.39 -7.26 7.75
N ILE A 274 18.13 -7.91 8.87
CA ILE A 274 18.15 -9.38 8.98
C ILE A 274 16.70 -9.85 8.89
N PRO A 275 16.31 -10.60 7.84
CA PRO A 275 14.95 -11.12 7.71
C PRO A 275 14.48 -11.81 9.00
N GLY A 276 13.30 -11.44 9.45
CA GLY A 276 12.64 -12.04 10.61
C GLY A 276 13.03 -11.43 11.95
N THR A 277 13.75 -10.31 11.93
CA THR A 277 14.03 -9.50 13.14
C THR A 277 13.13 -8.28 13.24
N ASN A 278 12.84 -7.61 12.12
CA ASN A 278 11.98 -6.43 12.06
C ASN A 278 11.58 -6.10 10.61
N ALA A 279 10.33 -6.41 10.23
CA ALA A 279 9.78 -6.06 8.92
C ALA A 279 9.19 -4.64 8.84
N THR A 280 9.12 -3.89 9.95
CA THR A 280 8.44 -2.58 9.97
C THR A 280 9.00 -1.52 9.01
N PRO A 281 10.31 -1.49 8.67
CA PRO A 281 10.86 -0.59 7.66
C PRO A 281 10.21 -0.72 6.28
N PHE A 282 9.74 -1.91 5.92
CA PHE A 282 9.05 -2.17 4.65
C PHE A 282 7.55 -1.85 4.72
N SER A 283 7.06 -1.41 5.88
CA SER A 283 5.69 -1.00 6.13
C SER A 283 4.64 -2.01 5.62
N PRO A 284 4.59 -3.25 6.17
CA PRO A 284 3.56 -4.25 5.83
C PRO A 284 2.12 -3.72 5.97
N THR A 285 1.98 -2.70 6.80
CA THR A 285 0.74 -2.01 7.13
C THR A 285 0.30 -0.98 6.08
N GLY A 286 1.21 -0.43 5.27
CA GLY A 286 0.92 0.77 4.48
C GLY A 286 1.92 1.19 3.41
N GLY A 287 2.91 0.36 3.09
CA GLY A 287 4.02 0.68 2.21
C GLY A 287 3.81 0.34 0.74
N LEU A 288 2.74 -0.37 0.37
CA LEU A 288 2.58 -0.82 -1.00
C LEU A 288 2.33 0.36 -1.94
N ARG A 289 3.07 0.41 -3.05
CA ARG A 289 2.75 1.22 -4.22
C ARG A 289 2.22 0.29 -5.31
N VAL A 290 1.02 0.57 -5.79
CA VAL A 290 0.32 -0.26 -6.80
C VAL A 290 -0.71 0.60 -7.54
N SER A 291 -1.10 0.16 -8.74
CA SER A 291 -2.12 0.85 -9.54
C SER A 291 -3.54 0.40 -9.19
N ALA A 292 -4.53 1.24 -9.48
CA ALA A 292 -5.95 0.85 -9.36
C ALA A 292 -6.28 -0.34 -10.28
N ALA A 293 -5.67 -0.39 -11.47
CA ALA A 293 -5.82 -1.50 -12.42
C ALA A 293 -5.32 -2.83 -11.83
N ASP A 294 -4.14 -2.82 -11.20
CA ASP A 294 -3.59 -4.01 -10.55
C ASP A 294 -4.42 -4.43 -9.32
N MET A 295 -4.94 -3.48 -8.53
CA MET A 295 -5.91 -3.78 -7.47
C MET A 295 -7.19 -4.42 -8.02
N GLY A 296 -7.60 -4.04 -9.23
CA GLY A 296 -8.71 -4.69 -9.94
C GLY A 296 -8.49 -6.19 -10.19
N LYS A 297 -7.24 -6.65 -10.38
CA LYS A 297 -6.93 -8.09 -10.49
C LYS A 297 -7.24 -8.83 -9.20
N ILE A 298 -6.93 -8.23 -8.05
CA ILE A 298 -7.25 -8.79 -6.73
C ILE A 298 -8.76 -8.84 -6.54
N MET A 299 -9.47 -7.76 -6.90
CA MET A 299 -10.93 -7.70 -6.81
C MET A 299 -11.65 -8.71 -7.72
N LEU A 300 -11.03 -9.16 -8.81
CA LEU A 300 -11.58 -10.20 -9.69
C LEU A 300 -11.32 -11.62 -9.18
N MET A 301 -10.36 -11.80 -8.27
CA MET A 301 -10.06 -13.09 -7.64
C MET A 301 -10.94 -13.39 -6.43
N LEU A 302 -11.34 -12.36 -5.68
CA LEU A 302 -12.18 -12.44 -4.48
C LEU A 302 -13.67 -12.49 -4.83
#